data_AF-A0A537VHY9-F1
#
_entry.id   AF-A0A537VHY9-F1
#
_cell.length_a   1.000
_cell.length_b   1.000
_cell.length_c   1.000
_cell.angle_alpha   90.00
_cell.angle_beta   90.00
_cell.angle_gamma   90.00
#
_symmetry.space_group_name_H-M   'P 1'
#
loop_
_entity.id
_entity.type
_entity.pdbx_description
1 polymer ?
#
loop_
_entity_poly.entity_id
_entity_poly.type
_entity_poly.pdbx_seq_one_letter_code
_entity_poly.pdbx_strand_id
1 'polypeptide(L)'
;MELSEALAFIQNNKTGVLGTVGPDGAPHLVVIGVAVKDGTLLISTPRTTVKARNIGRDPRVSLVFGTRRGCASTTGSPPASTPTGTTTTAR
;
A
#
# COMPACT_ATOMS: atom_id res chain seq x y z
N MET A 1 -12.11 15.69 1.05
CA MET A 1 -12.51 14.30 1.31
C MET A 1 -12.04 13.96 2.71
N GLU A 2 -12.97 13.58 3.57
CA GLU A 2 -12.65 13.13 4.93
C GLU A 2 -11.97 11.76 4.89
N LEU A 3 -11.17 11.41 5.92
CA LEU A 3 -10.44 10.13 5.94
C LEU A 3 -11.39 8.92 5.88
N SER A 4 -12.52 9.00 6.58
CA SER A 4 -13.55 7.96 6.55
C SER A 4 -14.16 7.75 5.15
N GLU A 5 -14.39 8.85 4.43
CA GLU A 5 -14.88 8.84 3.06
C GLU A 5 -13.84 8.22 2.10
N ALA A 6 -12.57 8.57 2.27
CA ALA A 6 -11.47 7.96 1.50
C ALA A 6 -11.34 6.46 1.77
N LEU A 7 -11.44 6.03 3.03
CA LEU A 7 -11.39 4.61 3.39
C LEU A 7 -12.58 3.83 2.82
N ALA A 8 -13.79 4.40 2.86
CA ALA A 8 -14.96 3.80 2.23
C ALA A 8 -14.81 3.70 0.69
N PHE A 9 -14.19 4.70 0.06
CA PHE A 9 -13.86 4.65 -1.35
C PHE A 9 -12.87 3.52 -1.67
N ILE A 10 -11.82 3.36 -0.87
CA ILE A 10 -10.79 2.32 -1.04
C ILE A 10 -11.37 0.92 -0.81
N GLN A 11 -12.30 0.74 0.13
CA GLN A 11 -12.98 -0.54 0.34
C GLN A 11 -13.68 -1.05 -0.92
N ASN A 12 -14.23 -0.15 -1.72
CA ASN A 12 -14.87 -0.45 -3.00
C ASN A 12 -13.90 -0.49 -4.18
N ASN A 13 -12.71 0.13 -4.05
CA ASN A 13 -11.70 0.26 -5.10
C ASN A 13 -10.35 -0.25 -4.60
N LYS A 14 -10.22 -1.57 -4.50
CA LYS A 14 -9.11 -2.28 -3.84
C LYS A 14 -7.79 -2.28 -4.61
N THR A 15 -7.70 -1.58 -5.75
CA THR A 15 -6.50 -1.53 -6.57
C THR A 15 -5.96 -0.11 -6.57
N GLY A 16 -4.69 0.04 -6.20
CA GLY A 16 -4.01 1.33 -6.15
C GLY A 16 -2.58 1.23 -6.67
N VAL A 17 -1.94 2.39 -6.83
CA VAL A 17 -0.51 2.51 -7.15
C VAL A 17 0.23 2.82 -5.86
N LEU A 18 1.20 1.96 -5.52
CA LEU A 18 2.12 2.15 -4.41
C LEU A 18 3.42 2.76 -4.92
N GLY A 19 3.81 3.90 -4.35
CA GLY A 19 5.13 4.50 -4.47
C GLY A 19 6.03 4.15 -3.30
N THR A 20 7.24 3.70 -3.61
CA THR A 20 8.32 3.44 -2.64
C THR A 20 9.58 4.17 -3.06
N VAL A 21 10.47 4.46 -2.11
CA VAL A 21 11.76 5.10 -2.39
C VAL A 21 12.79 4.01 -2.75
N GLY A 22 13.34 4.10 -3.96
CA GLY A 22 14.40 3.22 -4.44
C GLY A 22 15.76 3.52 -3.79
N PRO A 23 16.77 2.67 -4.04
CA PRO A 23 18.06 2.79 -3.39
C PRO A 23 18.82 4.09 -3.70
N ASP A 24 18.57 4.68 -4.86
CA ASP A 24 19.19 5.94 -5.30
C ASP A 24 18.25 7.14 -5.06
N GLY A 25 17.19 6.96 -4.27
CA GLY A 25 16.17 7.98 -4.00
C GLY A 25 15.08 8.08 -5.08
N ALA A 26 15.25 7.39 -6.21
CA ALA A 26 14.26 7.39 -7.30
C ALA A 26 12.94 6.70 -6.90
N PRO A 27 11.77 7.20 -7.34
CA PRO A 27 10.50 6.58 -7.03
C PRO A 27 10.31 5.26 -7.80
N HIS A 28 9.84 4.23 -7.10
CA HIS A 28 9.43 2.96 -7.69
C HIS A 28 7.92 2.77 -7.49
N LEU A 29 7.18 2.79 -8.61
CA LEU A 29 5.72 2.75 -8.66
C LEU A 29 5.23 1.39 -9.15
N VAL A 30 4.30 0.78 -8.40
CA VAL A 30 3.73 -0.53 -8.73
C VAL A 30 2.25 -0.60 -8.40
N VAL A 31 1.48 -1.24 -9.27
CA VAL A 31 0.07 -1.53 -8.98
C VAL A 31 -0.02 -2.64 -7.93
N ILE A 32 -0.86 -2.44 -6.92
CA ILE A 32 -1.07 -3.39 -5.84
C ILE A 32 -2.56 -3.51 -5.48
N GLY A 33 -2.91 -4.66 -4.89
CA GLY A 33 -4.14 -4.82 -4.14
C GLY A 33 -3.97 -4.31 -2.70
N VAL A 34 -5.01 -3.65 -2.18
CA VAL A 34 -5.06 -3.11 -0.83
C VAL A 34 -6.36 -3.53 -0.16
N ALA A 35 -6.28 -3.85 1.13
CA ALA A 35 -7.45 -4.05 1.99
C ALA A 35 -7.53 -2.94 3.04
N VAL A 36 -8.74 -2.58 3.45
CA VAL A 36 -8.96 -1.70 4.60
C VAL A 36 -9.41 -2.57 5.78
N LYS A 37 -8.73 -2.47 6.92
CA LYS A 37 -9.10 -3.14 8.16
C LYS A 37 -8.86 -2.20 9.33
N ASP A 38 -9.87 -2.01 10.18
CA ASP A 38 -9.77 -1.19 11.40
C ASP A 38 -9.18 0.22 11.14
N GLY A 39 -9.61 0.87 10.06
CA GLY A 39 -9.11 2.19 9.64
C GLY A 39 -7.70 2.20 9.04
N THR A 40 -7.08 1.03 8.87
CA THR A 40 -5.71 0.87 8.37
C THR A 40 -5.69 0.22 6.99
N LEU A 41 -4.76 0.65 6.14
CA LEU A 41 -4.50 0.02 4.85
C LEU A 41 -3.54 -1.16 5.02
N LEU A 42 -3.94 -2.33 4.53
CA LEU A 42 -3.16 -3.56 4.56
C LEU A 42 -2.70 -3.95 3.15
N ILE A 43 -1.41 -4.27 3.04
CA ILE A 43 -0.77 -4.74 1.81
C ILE A 43 -0.05 -6.04 2.13
N SER A 44 -0.40 -7.12 1.43
CA SER A 44 0.34 -8.38 1.51
C SER A 44 1.36 -8.44 0.38
N THR A 45 2.63 -8.62 0.72
CA THR A 45 3.71 -8.76 -0.28
C THR A 45 4.82 -9.69 0.22
N PRO A 46 5.36 -10.57 -0.65
CA PRO A 46 6.55 -11.34 -0.31
C PRO A 46 7.74 -10.43 -0.01
N ARG A 47 8.55 -10.82 0.98
CA ARG A 47 9.77 -10.09 1.38
C ARG A 47 10.84 -10.00 0.28
N THR A 48 10.79 -10.89 -0.71
CA THR A 48 11.71 -10.92 -1.85
C THR A 48 11.46 -9.81 -2.88
N THR A 49 10.27 -9.20 -2.85
CA THR A 49 9.88 -8.16 -3.80
C THR A 49 10.71 -6.88 -3.63
N VAL A 50 10.89 -6.13 -4.73
CA VAL A 50 11.59 -4.84 -4.72
C VAL A 50 10.91 -3.86 -3.75
N LYS A 51 9.57 -3.77 -3.77
CA LYS A 51 8.81 -2.91 -2.85
C LYS A 51 9.03 -3.27 -1.38
N ALA A 52 9.11 -4.56 -1.03
CA ALA A 52 9.38 -4.98 0.34
C ALA A 52 10.82 -4.61 0.78
N ARG A 53 11.79 -4.75 -0.10
CA ARG A 53 13.18 -4.30 0.15
C ARG A 53 13.28 -2.79 0.29
N ASN A 54 12.60 -2.04 -0.57
CA ASN A 54 12.55 -0.57 -0.51
C ASN A 54 11.92 -0.10 0.81
N ILE A 55 10.76 -0.65 1.20
CA ILE A 55 10.08 -0.32 2.46
C ILE A 55 10.95 -0.67 3.67
N GLY A 56 11.67 -1.79 3.62
CA GLY A 56 12.60 -2.17 4.68
C GLY A 56 13.77 -1.20 4.85
N ARG A 57 14.19 -0.53 3.78
CA ARG A 57 15.25 0.49 3.80
C ARG A 57 14.73 1.88 4.16
N ASP A 58 13.63 2.29 3.53
CA ASP A 58 12.97 3.58 3.73
C ASP A 58 11.46 3.33 3.84
N PRO A 59 10.87 3.49 5.04
CA PRO A 59 9.47 3.17 5.26
C PRO A 59 8.51 4.20 4.65
N ARG A 60 8.98 5.29 4.05
CA ARG A 60 8.09 6.28 3.42
C ARG A 60 7.42 5.68 2.18
N VAL A 61 6.09 5.67 2.18
CA VAL A 61 5.29 5.20 1.05
C VAL A 61 4.18 6.17 0.70
N SER A 62 3.78 6.16 -0.57
CA SER A 62 2.61 6.87 -1.08
C SER A 62 1.66 5.90 -1.76
N LEU A 63 0.36 6.09 -1.56
CA LEU A 63 -0.69 5.30 -2.17
C LEU A 63 -1.67 6.20 -2.90
N VAL A 64 -1.94 5.86 -4.16
CA VAL A 64 -2.89 6.57 -5.00
C VAL A 64 -3.94 5.60 -5.49
N PHE A 65 -5.21 5.95 -5.29
CA PHE A 65 -6.37 5.24 -5.78
C PHE A 65 -7.10 6.13 -6.77
N GLY A 66 -7.45 5.58 -7.92
CA GLY A 66 -8.12 6.31 -8.99
C GLY A 66 -9.16 5.43 -9.64
N THR A 67 -10.32 6.03 -9.89
CA THR A 67 -11.36 5.48 -10.78
C THR A 67 -11.68 6.52 -11.84
N ARG A 68 -12.40 6.13 -12.89
CA ARG A 68 -12.92 7.09 -13.88
C ARG A 68 -13.80 8.19 -13.28
N ARG A 69 -14.30 8.03 -12.04
CA ARG A 69 -15.21 8.98 -11.37
C ARG A 69 -14.56 9.76 -10.21
N GLY A 70 -13.30 9.52 -9.86
CA GLY A 70 -12.64 10.22 -8.74
C GLY A 70 -11.33 9.58 -8.29
N CYS A 71 -10.52 10.36 -7.55
CA CYS A 71 -9.19 9.98 -7.05
C CYS A 71 -9.05 10.25 -5.55
N ALA A 72 -8.33 9.39 -4.84
CA ALA A 72 -7.95 9.55 -3.44
C ALA A 72 -6.47 9.20 -3.24
N SER A 73 -5.77 9.87 -2.33
CA SER A 73 -4.36 9.57 -2.04
C SER A 73 -4.06 9.65 -0.55
N THR A 74 -3.12 8.83 -0.09
CA THR A 74 -2.63 8.86 1.29
C THR A 74 -1.13 8.65 1.27
N THR A 75 -0.42 9.46 2.04
CA THR A 75 1.02 9.33 2.26
C THR A 75 1.24 8.99 3.73
N GLY A 76 2.13 8.04 4.01
CA GLY A 76 2.41 7.65 5.38
C GLY A 76 3.62 6.73 5.48
N SER A 77 4.06 6.49 6.72
CA SER A 77 4.93 5.36 7.03
C SER A 77 4.03 4.20 7.45
N PRO A 78 4.24 2.96 6.96
CA PRO A 78 3.54 1.82 7.51
C PRO A 78 3.89 1.74 9.01
N PRO A 79 2.90 1.48 9.89
CA PRO A 79 3.21 1.17 11.27
C PRO A 79 4.14 -0.06 11.29
N ALA A 80 5.05 -0.12 12.27
CA ALA A 80 5.91 -1.27 12.50
C ALA A 80 5.07 -2.47 12.96
N SER A 81 4.26 -3.04 12.07
CA SER A 81 3.63 -4.32 12.29
C SER A 81 4.69 -5.37 12.03
N THR A 82 4.96 -6.19 13.05
CA THR A 82 5.64 -7.47 12.87
C THR A 82 4.97 -8.16 11.69
N PRO A 83 5.72 -8.57 10.64
CA PRO A 83 5.12 -9.21 9.49
C PRO A 83 4.78 -10.64 9.91
N THR A 84 3.65 -10.80 10.59
CA THR A 84 2.93 -12.06 10.67
C THR A 84 2.22 -12.25 9.33
N GLY A 85 3.05 -12.43 8.30
CA GLY A 85 2.62 -12.92 7.00
C GLY A 85 2.45 -14.42 7.09
N THR A 86 1.38 -14.87 7.73
CA THR A 86 0.86 -16.23 7.51
C THR A 86 -0.36 -16.09 6.62
N THR A 87 -0.18 -16.25 5.33
CA THR A 87 -1.27 -16.72 4.45
C THR A 87 -0.65 -17.68 3.44
N THR A 88 -0.57 -18.93 3.90
CA THR A 88 -0.67 -20.14 3.08
C THR A 88 -1.74 -19.95 2.01
N THR A 89 -1.39 -20.17 0.75
CA THR A 89 -1.93 -21.29 -0.04
C THR A 89 -1.06 -21.44 -1.28
N ALA A 90 -0.29 -22.53 -1.30
CA ALA A 90 0.20 -23.11 -2.54
C ALA A 90 -0.96 -23.88 -3.18
N ARG A 91 -1.22 -23.62 -4.45
CA ARG A 91 -1.55 -24.67 -5.40
C ARG A 91 -1.11 -24.25 -6.80
#